data_AF-A0A376FUT2-F1
#
_entry.id   AF-A0A376FUT2-F1
#
_cell.length_a   1.000
_cell.length_b   1.000
_cell.length_c   1.000
_cell.angle_alpha   90.00
_cell.angle_beta   90.00
_cell.angle_gamma   90.00
#
_symmetry.space_group_name_H-M   'P 1'
#
loop_
_entity.id
_entity.type
_entity.pdbx_description
1 polymer ?
#
loop_
_entity_poly.entity_id
_entity_poly.type
_entity_poly.pdbx_seq_one_letter_code
_entity_poly.pdbx_strand_id
1 'polypeptide(L)'
;MRKYPLSLLKDKNIVTFFDFWGKTRRGEKDGGDDYHLLCWHSLDVAAMGYLMVKRNCFGLADYFRQLGISDKEQAAQFFAWLL
;
A
#
# COMPACT_ATOMS: atom_id res chain seq x y z
N MET A 1 -3.48 -13.38 14.17
CA MET A 1 -2.25 -12.84 13.57
C MET A 1 -1.08 -13.15 14.50
N ARG A 2 0.02 -13.74 14.00
CA ARG A 2 1.17 -14.13 14.84
C ARG A 2 1.87 -12.86 15.32
N LYS A 3 1.69 -12.48 16.58
CA LYS A 3 2.42 -11.36 17.19
C LYS A 3 3.88 -11.80 17.32
N TYR A 4 4.74 -11.39 16.40
CA TYR A 4 6.17 -11.50 16.63
C TYR A 4 6.50 -10.61 17.83
N PRO A 5 7.10 -11.15 18.90
CA PRO A 5 7.48 -10.32 20.02
C PRO A 5 8.60 -9.40 19.54
N LEU A 6 8.29 -8.10 19.43
CA LEU A 6 9.22 -7.00 19.10
C LEU A 6 10.48 -7.00 20.00
N SER A 7 10.47 -7.77 21.10
CA SER A 7 11.64 -8.00 21.95
C SER A 7 12.80 -8.72 21.25
N LEU A 8 12.57 -9.44 20.14
CA LEU A 8 13.66 -10.11 19.39
C LEU A 8 14.44 -9.18 18.44
N LEU A 9 13.95 -7.95 18.21
CA LEU A 9 14.59 -6.95 17.34
C LEU A 9 15.44 -5.93 18.11
N LYS A 10 15.44 -5.97 19.46
CA LYS A 10 16.13 -4.99 20.30
C LYS A 10 17.66 -5.06 20.26
N ASP A 11 18.25 -6.14 19.74
CA ASP A 11 19.69 -6.38 19.87
C ASP A 11 20.55 -5.88 18.71
N LYS A 12 19.99 -5.22 17.68
CA LYS A 12 20.77 -4.50 16.66
C LYS A 12 19.97 -3.27 16.21
N ASN A 13 20.64 -2.17 15.91
CA ASN A 13 20.08 -0.98 15.22
C ASN A 13 19.61 -1.34 13.79
N ILE A 14 18.69 -2.29 13.66
CA ILE A 14 18.12 -2.75 12.40
C ILE A 14 16.67 -2.30 12.41
N VAL A 15 16.42 -1.19 11.73
CA VAL A 15 15.07 -0.76 11.39
C VAL A 15 14.56 -1.70 10.30
N THR A 16 13.40 -2.30 10.55
CA THR A 16 12.71 -3.19 9.62
C THR A 16 11.56 -2.47 8.93
N PHE A 17 11.18 -2.97 7.76
CA PHE A 17 10.05 -2.45 6.98
C PHE A 17 8.70 -2.50 7.73
N PHE A 18 8.60 -3.30 8.79
CA PHE A 18 7.40 -3.47 9.61
C PHE A 18 7.34 -2.53 10.83
N ASP A 19 8.35 -1.68 11.02
CA ASP A 19 8.42 -0.79 12.18
C ASP A 19 7.63 0.52 12.00
N PHE A 20 7.05 0.73 10.81
CA PHE A 20 6.32 1.95 10.47
C PHE A 20 4.82 1.69 10.32
N TRP A 21 4.00 2.58 10.89
CA TRP A 21 2.54 2.56 10.72
C TRP A 21 2.12 3.59 9.66
N GLY A 22 1.18 3.21 8.79
CA GLY A 22 0.58 4.09 7.79
C GLY A 22 -0.74 4.69 8.25
N LYS A 23 -1.46 3.98 9.14
CA LYS A 23 -2.64 4.50 9.84
C LYS A 23 -2.66 4.01 11.28
N THR A 24 -3.12 4.87 12.19
CA THR A 24 -3.39 4.51 13.57
C THR A 24 -4.84 4.85 13.90
N ARG A 25 -5.47 4.07 14.78
CA ARG A 25 -6.85 4.32 15.17
C ARG A 25 -6.90 5.33 16.32
N ARG A 26 -7.93 6.19 16.30
CA ARG A 26 -8.23 7.12 17.39
C ARG A 26 -9.01 6.45 18.53
N GLY A 27 -8.41 5.45 19.18
CA GLY A 27 -8.71 5.04 20.58
C GLY A 27 -10.12 4.54 20.97
N GLU A 28 -10.96 3.98 20.10
CA GLU A 28 -12.27 3.42 20.53
C GLU A 28 -12.15 2.06 21.25
N LYS A 29 -12.96 1.73 22.26
CA LYS A 29 -12.69 0.53 23.09
C LYS A 29 -13.01 -0.83 22.44
N ASP A 30 -13.79 -0.88 21.34
CA ASP A 30 -14.44 -2.13 20.88
C ASP A 30 -14.09 -2.59 19.44
N GLY A 31 -12.79 -2.71 19.11
CA GLY A 31 -12.35 -3.68 18.08
C GLY A 31 -11.41 -3.18 16.95
N GLY A 32 -10.57 -4.11 16.48
CA GLY A 32 -9.58 -3.95 15.39
C GLY A 32 -8.11 -3.88 15.85
N ASP A 33 -7.15 -4.17 14.96
CA ASP A 33 -5.72 -3.93 15.25
C ASP A 33 -5.46 -2.41 15.41
N ASP A 34 -4.62 -2.04 16.37
CA ASP A 34 -4.43 -0.63 16.80
C ASP A 34 -3.79 0.28 15.73
N TYR A 35 -3.12 -0.34 14.76
CA TYR A 35 -2.43 0.33 13.67
C TYR A 35 -2.35 -0.57 12.44
N HIS A 36 -2.33 0.05 11.26
CA HIS A 36 -2.11 -0.60 9.99
C HIS A 36 -0.73 -0.21 9.48
N LEU A 37 0.14 -1.21 9.24
CA LEU A 37 1.53 -0.99 8.88
C LEU A 37 1.63 -0.19 7.57
N LEU A 38 2.62 0.70 7.49
CA LEU A 38 2.83 1.56 6.33
C LEU A 38 3.01 0.73 5.07
N CYS A 39 3.76 -0.36 5.17
CA CYS A 39 3.97 -1.28 4.06
C CYS A 39 2.68 -1.91 3.53
N TRP A 40 1.81 -2.38 4.41
CA TRP A 40 0.51 -2.93 4.01
C TRP A 40 -0.39 -1.83 3.47
N HIS A 41 -0.31 -0.63 4.03
CA HIS A 41 -1.08 0.51 3.53
C HIS A 41 -0.71 0.83 2.09
N SER A 42 0.59 0.95 1.81
CA SER A 42 1.09 1.20 0.46
C SER A 42 0.69 0.08 -0.50
N LEU A 43 0.79 -1.19 -0.08
CA LEU A 43 0.35 -2.32 -0.93
C LEU A 43 -1.15 -2.30 -1.22
N ASP A 44 -1.98 -1.96 -0.24
CA ASP A 44 -3.43 -1.84 -0.42
C ASP A 44 -3.76 -0.74 -1.44
N VAL A 45 -3.11 0.42 -1.34
CA VAL A 45 -3.31 1.54 -2.28
C VAL A 45 -2.76 1.18 -3.66
N ALA A 46 -1.59 0.55 -3.75
CA ALA A 46 -1.01 0.07 -5.01
C ALA A 46 -1.92 -0.92 -5.73
N ALA A 47 -2.48 -1.89 -4.99
CA ALA A 47 -3.43 -2.87 -5.53
C ALA A 47 -4.70 -2.20 -6.06
N MET A 48 -5.22 -1.21 -5.33
CA MET A 48 -6.38 -0.44 -5.77
C MET A 48 -6.07 0.39 -7.02
N GLY A 49 -4.92 1.07 -7.06
CA GLY A 49 -4.47 1.82 -8.24
C GLY A 49 -4.33 0.95 -9.47
N TYR A 50 -3.71 -0.23 -9.34
CA TYR A 50 -3.61 -1.22 -10.41
C TYR A 50 -5.00 -1.54 -10.98
N LEU A 51 -5.95 -1.91 -10.12
CA LEU A 51 -7.31 -2.26 -10.53
C LEU A 51 -8.04 -1.08 -11.18
N MET A 52 -7.84 0.14 -10.68
CA MET A 52 -8.43 1.36 -11.25
C MET A 52 -7.98 1.56 -12.70
N VAL A 53 -6.69 1.39 -13.03
CA VAL A 53 -6.20 1.48 -14.41
C VAL A 53 -6.74 0.31 -15.26
N LYS A 54 -6.69 -0.92 -14.76
CA LYS A 54 -7.16 -2.11 -15.51
C LYS A 54 -8.64 -2.00 -15.91
N ARG A 55 -9.46 -1.43 -15.02
CA ARG A 55 -10.91 -1.21 -15.21
C ARG A 55 -11.24 0.14 -15.84
N ASN A 56 -10.23 0.94 -16.18
CA ASN A 56 -10.39 2.30 -16.69
C ASN A 56 -11.30 3.18 -15.81
N CYS A 57 -11.20 3.02 -14.49
CA CYS A 57 -11.90 3.88 -13.54
C CYS A 57 -11.45 5.33 -13.77
N PHE A 58 -12.41 6.26 -13.81
CA PHE A 58 -12.15 7.69 -14.04
C PHE A 58 -11.40 8.00 -15.35
N GLY A 59 -11.39 7.09 -16.33
CA GLY A 59 -10.66 7.28 -17.59
C GLY A 59 -9.14 7.14 -17.46
N LEU A 60 -8.63 6.54 -16.37
CA LEU A 60 -7.17 6.47 -16.12
C LEU A 60 -6.39 5.80 -17.25
N ALA A 61 -6.90 4.71 -17.84
CA ALA A 61 -6.22 4.06 -18.96
C ALA A 61 -6.18 4.97 -20.21
N ASP A 62 -7.22 5.77 -20.41
CA ASP A 62 -7.24 6.75 -21.51
C ASP A 62 -6.24 7.88 -21.29
N TYR A 63 -6.11 8.39 -20.06
CA TYR A 63 -5.10 9.37 -19.72
C TYR A 63 -3.68 8.82 -19.88
N PHE A 64 -3.41 7.60 -19.42
CA PHE A 64 -2.09 6.98 -19.61
C PHE A 64 -1.73 6.83 -21.09
N ARG A 65 -2.72 6.47 -21.93
CA ARG A 65 -2.54 6.42 -23.38
C ARG A 65 -2.23 7.80 -23.97
N GLN A 66 -2.91 8.86 -23.53
CA GLN A 66 -2.62 10.25 -23.93
C GLN A 66 -1.20 10.69 -23.52
N LEU A 67 -0.71 10.19 -22.39
CA LEU A 67 0.65 10.42 -21.90
C LEU A 67 1.70 9.53 -22.60
N GLY A 68 1.31 8.70 -23.56
CA GLY A 68 2.20 7.83 -24.34
C GLY A 68 2.39 6.42 -23.78
N ILE A 69 1.79 6.08 -22.63
CA ILE A 69 1.82 4.73 -22.07
C ILE A 69 0.61 3.95 -22.61
N SER A 70 0.77 3.39 -23.81
CA SER A 70 -0.33 2.71 -24.51
C SER A 70 -0.60 1.29 -24.01
N ASP A 71 0.39 0.63 -23.43
CA ASP A 71 0.20 -0.69 -22.83
C ASP A 71 -0.49 -0.58 -21.47
N LYS A 72 -1.72 -1.11 -21.40
CA LYS A 72 -2.57 -0.98 -20.20
C LYS A 72 -1.99 -1.71 -18.99
N GLU A 73 -1.21 -2.77 -19.21
CA GLU A 73 -0.57 -3.51 -18.12
C GLU A 73 0.57 -2.70 -17.51
N GLN A 74 1.47 -2.17 -18.34
CA GLN A 74 2.54 -1.27 -17.91
C GLN A 74 1.99 -0.02 -17.23
N ALA A 75 0.93 0.59 -17.76
CA ALA A 75 0.26 1.72 -17.13
C ALA A 75 -0.25 1.36 -15.72
N ALA A 76 -0.86 0.18 -15.56
CA ALA A 76 -1.38 -0.27 -14.28
C ALA A 76 -0.26 -0.57 -13.27
N GLN A 77 0.82 -1.22 -13.71
CA GLN A 77 1.99 -1.50 -12.86
C GLN A 77 2.72 -0.22 -12.45
N PHE A 78 2.90 0.72 -13.39
CA PHE A 78 3.49 2.02 -13.12
C PHE A 78 2.67 2.81 -12.11
N PHE A 79 1.35 2.87 -12.30
CA PHE A 79 0.48 3.58 -11.38
C PHE A 79 0.44 2.92 -9.99
N ALA A 80 0.45 1.59 -9.93
CA ALA A 80 0.56 0.86 -8.67
C ALA A 80 1.88 1.13 -7.93
N TRP A 81 2.98 1.23 -8.65
CA TRP A 81 4.29 1.56 -8.06
C TRP A 81 4.39 3.00 -7.57
N LEU A 82 3.67 3.94 -8.20
CA LEU A 82 3.66 5.35 -7.82
C LEU A 82 2.95 5.63 -6.50
N LEU A 83 2.01 4.76 -6.11
CA LEU A 83 1.11 4.92 -4.94
C LEU A 83 1.65 4.19 -3.69
#